data_AF-A0A0Q5WFU8-F1
#
_entry.id   AF-A0A0Q5WFU8-F1
#
_cell.length_a   1.000
_cell.length_b   1.000
_cell.length_c   1.000
_cell.angle_alpha   90.00
_cell.angle_beta   90.00
_cell.angle_gamma   90.00
#
_symmetry.space_group_name_H-M   'P 1'
#
loop_
_entity.id
_entity.type
_entity.pdbx_description
1 polymer ?
#
loop_
_entity_poly.entity_id
_entity_poly.type
_entity_poly.pdbx_seq_one_letter_code
_entity_poly.pdbx_strand_id
1 'polypeptide(L)' 'MTTVRGYRGDGSRGLRVFPVFVAKVAQEHAALDRLRELVEAGRLTPRVAAVVPAAEGAQAHRRLEAGGVRGRLVLDFG' A
#
# COMPACT_ATOMS: atom_id res chain seq x y z
N MET A 1 -0.66 -13.30 2.59
CA MET A 1 -1.61 -12.29 2.08
C MET A 1 -1.99 -11.36 3.22
N THR A 2 -1.88 -10.05 3.04
CA THR A 2 -2.38 -9.06 4.02
C THR A 2 -3.83 -8.73 3.69
N THR A 3 -4.62 -8.43 4.72
CA THR A 3 -6.06 -8.23 4.55
C THR A 3 -6.51 -6.95 5.21
N VAL A 4 -7.52 -6.33 4.61
CA VAL A 4 -8.29 -5.23 5.20
C VAL A 4 -9.56 -5.80 5.83
N ARG A 5 -10.17 -5.05 6.75
CA ARG A 5 -11.41 -5.44 7.45
C ARG A 5 -11.30 -6.74 8.27
N GLY A 6 -10.08 -7.12 8.67
CA GLY A 6 -9.87 -8.21 9.62
C GLY A 6 -10.12 -9.62 9.09
N TYR A 7 -10.22 -9.83 7.77
CA TYR A 7 -10.33 -11.18 7.19
C TYR A 7 -9.13 -12.04 7.62
N ARG A 8 -9.39 -13.21 8.23
CA ARG A 8 -8.37 -14.09 8.82
C ARG A 8 -8.02 -15.29 7.94
N GLY A 9 -8.59 -15.39 6.75
CA GLY A 9 -8.52 -16.60 5.94
C GLY A 9 -9.61 -17.61 6.33
N ASP A 10 -9.84 -18.56 5.44
CA ASP A 10 -10.75 -19.70 5.60
C ASP A 10 -10.00 -21.05 5.55
N GLY A 11 -8.66 -21.02 5.58
CA GLY A 11 -7.81 -22.20 5.45
C GLY A 11 -7.63 -22.71 4.02
N SER A 12 -8.26 -22.08 3.03
CA SER A 12 -8.15 -22.50 1.62
C SER A 12 -6.77 -22.15 1.02
N ARG A 13 -6.36 -22.96 0.04
CA ARG A 13 -5.20 -22.70 -0.83
C ARG A 13 -3.84 -22.58 -0.12
N GLY A 14 -3.70 -23.10 1.10
CA GLY A 14 -2.43 -23.08 1.85
C GLY A 14 -1.91 -21.67 2.16
N LEU A 15 -2.79 -20.65 2.10
CA LEU A 15 -2.40 -19.26 2.28
C LEU A 15 -2.30 -18.91 3.76
N ARG A 16 -1.17 -18.31 4.16
CA ARG A 16 -1.05 -17.63 5.46
C ARG A 16 -1.60 -16.21 5.34
N VAL A 17 -2.66 -15.95 6.10
CA VAL A 17 -3.33 -14.65 6.14
C VAL A 17 -2.92 -13.91 7.40
N PHE A 18 -2.45 -12.68 7.23
CA PHE A 18 -2.05 -11.81 8.33
C PHE A 18 -2.99 -10.62 8.38
N PRO A 19 -3.91 -10.55 9.37
CA PRO A 19 -4.78 -9.40 9.53
C PRO A 19 -3.98 -8.22 10.09
N VAL A 20 -3.88 -7.14 9.31
CA VAL A 20 -3.15 -5.92 9.70
C VAL A 20 -4.16 -4.85 10.09
N PHE A 21 -3.96 -4.26 11.27
CA PHE A 21 -4.80 -3.17 11.78
C PHE A 21 -3.94 -1.93 12.03
N VAL A 22 -4.14 -0.89 11.23
CA VAL A 22 -3.36 0.37 11.30
C VAL A 22 -3.44 0.99 12.70
N ALA A 23 -4.62 0.92 13.35
CA ALA A 23 -4.82 1.44 14.69
C ALA A 23 -3.83 0.87 15.73
N LYS A 24 -3.31 -0.35 15.54
CA LYS A 24 -2.34 -0.96 16.47
C LYS A 24 -0.93 -0.36 16.38
N VAL A 25 -0.61 0.29 15.26
CA VAL A 25 0.74 0.79 14.93
C VAL A 25 0.72 2.27 14.53
N ALA A 26 -0.41 2.96 14.75
CA ALA A 26 -0.64 4.31 14.24
C ALA A 26 0.37 5.35 14.78
N GLN A 27 0.97 5.07 15.94
CA GLN A 27 1.95 5.93 16.60
C GLN A 27 3.38 5.36 16.53
N GLU A 28 3.62 4.31 15.75
CA GLU A 28 4.91 3.64 15.67
C GLU A 28 5.91 4.40 14.78
N HIS A 29 6.29 5.60 15.22
CA HIS A 29 7.17 6.50 14.46
C HIS A 29 8.52 5.86 14.13
N ALA A 30 9.09 5.10 15.07
CA ALA A 30 10.34 4.39 14.88
C ALA A 30 10.29 3.39 13.70
N ALA A 31 9.15 2.77 13.45
CA ALA A 31 8.99 1.88 12.29
C ALA A 31 9.01 2.66 10.97
N LEU A 32 8.38 3.85 10.94
CA LEU A 32 8.42 4.74 9.77
C LEU A 32 9.84 5.27 9.51
N ASP A 33 10.55 5.68 10.56
CA ASP A 33 11.95 6.10 10.46
C ASP A 33 12.83 4.97 9.93
N ARG A 34 12.60 3.74 10.38
CA ARG A 34 13.31 2.59 9.87
C ARG A 34 13.04 2.34 8.38
N LEU A 35 11.81 2.55 7.92
CA LEU A 35 11.48 2.48 6.49
C LEU A 35 12.19 3.58 5.69
N ARG A 36 12.25 4.81 6.22
CA ARG A 36 13.02 5.93 5.62
C ARG A 36 14.49 5.56 5.44
N GLU A 37 15.15 5.08 6.49
CA GLU A 37 16.57 4.67 6.44
C GLU A 37 16.82 3.58 5.38
N LEU A 38 15.92 2.60 5.26
CA LEU A 38 16.05 1.54 4.26
C LEU A 38 15.90 2.06 2.83
N VAL A 39 15.06 3.07 2.62
CA VAL A 39 14.91 3.74 1.32
C VAL A 39 16.15 4.55 0.99
N GLU A 40 16.63 5.36 1.93
CA GLU A 40 17.85 6.17 1.78
C GLU A 40 19.07 5.29 1.50
N ALA A 41 19.17 4.13 2.15
CA ALA A 41 20.22 3.13 1.92
C ALA A 41 20.04 2.32 0.61
N GLY A 42 19.00 2.59 -0.19
CA GLY A 42 18.72 1.87 -1.43
C GLY A 42 18.28 0.40 -1.24
N ARG A 43 18.03 -0.02 0.01
CA ARG A 43 17.61 -1.39 0.35
C ARG A 43 16.12 -1.62 0.15
N LEU A 44 15.35 -0.54 0.08
CA LEU A 44 13.93 -0.54 -0.25
C LEU A 44 13.69 0.48 -1.35
N THR A 45 13.06 0.06 -2.45
CA THR A 45 12.70 0.98 -3.55
C THR A 45 11.18 1.21 -3.56
N PRO A 46 10.69 2.40 -3.19
CA PRO A 46 9.30 2.79 -3.39
C PRO A 46 8.93 2.73 -4.87
N ARG A 47 7.76 2.18 -5.22
CA ARG A 47 7.29 2.10 -6.61
C ARG A 47 6.06 2.98 -6.82
N VAL A 48 6.22 3.99 -7.66
CA VAL A 48 5.13 4.84 -8.14
C VAL A 48 4.81 4.41 -9.57
N ALA A 49 3.56 4.01 -9.80
CA ALA A 49 3.09 3.58 -11.11
C ALA A 49 2.67 4.78 -11.97
N ALA A 50 2.07 5.80 -11.35
CA ALA A 50 1.78 7.09 -11.95
C ALA A 50 1.51 8.14 -10.86
N VAL A 51 1.79 9.39 -11.19
CA VAL A 51 1.26 10.56 -10.49
C VAL A 51 0.16 11.14 -11.38
N VAL A 52 -1.00 11.42 -10.82
CA VAL A 52 -2.16 11.95 -11.55
C VAL A 52 -2.76 13.13 -10.79
N PRO A 53 -3.31 14.15 -11.47
CA PRO A 53 -4.01 15.24 -10.79
C PRO A 53 -5.13 14.71 -9.90
N ALA A 54 -5.32 15.29 -8.72
CA ALA A 54 -6.35 14.88 -7.78
C ALA A 54 -7.77 15.00 -8.39
N ALA A 55 -7.96 15.97 -9.29
CA ALA A 55 -9.19 16.12 -10.09
C ALA A 55 -9.50 14.86 -10.94
N GLU A 56 -8.49 14.06 -11.29
CA GLU A 56 -8.62 12.81 -12.03
C GLU A 56 -8.73 11.57 -11.12
N GLY A 57 -9.02 11.75 -9.83
CA GLY A 57 -9.12 10.64 -8.85
C GLY A 57 -10.05 9.50 -9.31
N ALA A 58 -11.15 9.82 -9.99
CA ALA A 58 -12.06 8.81 -10.55
C ALA A 58 -11.39 7.95 -11.63
N GLN A 59 -10.52 8.53 -12.46
CA GLN A 59 -9.76 7.78 -13.47
C GLN A 59 -8.67 6.92 -12.82
N ALA A 60 -8.03 7.42 -11.76
CA ALA A 60 -7.09 6.64 -10.97
C ALA A 60 -7.76 5.39 -10.39
N HIS A 61 -8.99 5.53 -9.87
CA HIS A 61 -9.77 4.41 -9.35
C HIS A 61 -10.10 3.37 -10.42
N ARG A 62 -10.65 3.80 -11.57
CA ARG A 62 -10.94 2.90 -12.70
C ARG A 62 -9.71 2.11 -13.15
N ARG A 63 -8.54 2.76 -13.22
CA ARG A 63 -7.27 2.09 -13.57
C ARG A 63 -6.87 1.03 -12.53
N LEU A 64 -7.07 1.32 -11.25
CA LEU A 64 -6.79 0.36 -10.17
C LEU A 64 -7.73 -0.85 -10.24
N GLU A 65 -9.03 -0.61 -10.43
CA GLU A 65 -10.06 -1.65 -10.54
C GLU A 65 -9.85 -2.58 -11.75
N ALA A 66 -9.37 -2.03 -12.87
CA ALA A 66 -9.03 -2.80 -14.06
C ALA A 66 -7.86 -3.79 -13.83
N GLY A 67 -7.13 -3.67 -12.72
CA GLY A 67 -5.98 -4.52 -12.40
C GLY A 67 -4.74 -4.17 -13.21
N GLY A 68 -3.68 -4.99 -13.06
CA GLY A 68 -2.42 -4.80 -13.80
C GLY A 68 -1.52 -3.64 -13.34
N VAL A 69 -1.97 -2.82 -12.39
CA VAL A 69 -1.17 -1.73 -11.82
C VAL A 69 -0.08 -2.31 -10.91
N ARG A 70 1.18 -2.08 -11.27
CA ARG A 70 2.34 -2.43 -10.45
C ARG A 70 2.94 -1.19 -9.81
N GLY A 71 2.62 -0.96 -8.53
CA GLY A 71 3.04 0.22 -7.77
C GLY A 71 1.84 1.02 -7.29
N ARG A 72 2.08 2.23 -6.78
CA ARG A 72 1.02 3.11 -6.29
C ARG A 72 0.64 4.15 -7.34
N LEU A 73 -0.65 4.44 -7.45
CA LEU A 73 -1.15 5.66 -8.11
C LEU A 73 -1.17 6.76 -7.04
N VAL A 74 -0.47 7.86 -7.30
CA VAL A 74 -0.37 9.01 -6.39
C VAL A 74 -1.23 10.13 -6.93
N LEU A 75 -2.10 10.70 -6.09
CA LEU A 75 -2.86 11.89 -6.43
C LEU A 75 -2.03 13.12 -6.06
N ASP A 76 -1.85 14.01 -7.02
CA ASP A 76 -1.21 15.30 -6.85
C ASP A 76 -2.26 16.39 -6.73
N PHE A 77 -2.19 17.18 -5.66
CA PHE A 77 -3.14 18.25 -5.36
C PHE A 77 -2.63 19.64 -5.79
N GLY A 78 -1.40 19.72 -6.32
CA GLY A 78 -0.69 20.97 -6.58
C GLY A 78 0.20 21.39 -5.42
#